data_AF-A0A932KCS2-F1
#
_entry.id   AF-A0A932KCS2-F1
#
_cell.length_a   1.000
_cell.length_b   1.000
_cell.length_c   1.000
_cell.angle_alpha   90.00
_cell.angle_beta   90.00
_cell.angle_gamma   90.00
#
_symmetry.space_group_name_H-M   'P 1'
#
loop_
_entity.id
_entity.type
_entity.pdbx_description
1 polymer ?
#
loop_
_entity_poly.entity_id
_entity_poly.type
_entity_poly.pdbx_seq_one_letter_code
_entity_poly.pdbx_strand_id
1 'polypeptide(L)'
;MRRWIAIGTAPEWDDMQKFSAELHGTHNWRPDATTSITTVMALADGRLLAEGHAIKQEDFETWLRQKGWTVESITPIKHLAKTGSIWKV
;
A
#
# COMPACT_ATOMS: atom_id res chain seq x y z
N MET A 1 -13.50 4.05 9.13
CA MET A 1 -12.38 3.09 8.96
C MET A 1 -11.07 3.84 9.18
N ARG A 2 -10.15 3.31 10.00
CA ARG A 2 -8.83 3.93 10.15
C ARG A 2 -8.03 3.68 8.87
N ARG A 3 -7.19 4.64 8.51
CA ARG A 3 -6.34 4.57 7.32
C ARG A 3 -4.90 4.53 7.77
N TRP A 4 -4.10 3.75 7.09
CA TRP A 4 -2.70 3.51 7.38
C TRP A 4 -1.88 3.79 6.14
N ILE A 5 -0.67 4.29 6.35
CA ILE A 5 0.35 4.37 5.30
C ILE A 5 1.57 3.58 5.77
N ALA A 6 2.13 2.78 4.87
CA ALA A 6 3.41 2.14 5.04
C ALA A 6 4.43 2.70 4.05
N ILE A 7 5.66 2.87 4.52
CA ILE A 7 6.83 3.16 3.70
C ILE A 7 7.74 1.95 3.75
N GLY A 8 8.25 1.53 2.59
CA GLY A 8 9.11 0.36 2.50
C GLY A 8 9.76 0.24 1.14
N THR A 9 10.29 -0.94 0.84
CA THR A 9 10.83 -1.31 -0.48
C THR A 9 10.28 -2.68 -0.89
N ALA A 10 10.02 -2.84 -2.18
CA ALA A 10 9.69 -4.13 -2.77
C ALA A 10 10.81 -4.61 -3.69
N PRO A 11 11.13 -5.90 -3.71
CA PRO A 11 11.95 -6.46 -4.76
C PRO A 11 11.22 -6.36 -6.11
N GLU A 12 11.96 -6.20 -7.20
CA GLU A 12 11.41 -6.28 -8.58
C GLU A 12 10.26 -5.29 -8.87
N TRP A 13 10.19 -4.18 -8.13
CA TRP A 13 9.19 -3.12 -8.35
C TRP A 13 9.31 -2.47 -9.73
N ASP A 14 10.50 -2.53 -10.33
CA ASP A 14 10.86 -2.02 -11.65
C ASP A 14 10.49 -2.99 -12.79
N ASP A 15 10.28 -4.27 -12.48
CA ASP A 15 9.67 -5.23 -13.38
C ASP A 15 8.14 -5.05 -13.37
N MET A 16 7.64 -4.22 -14.29
CA MET A 16 6.21 -3.88 -14.38
C MET A 16 5.31 -5.11 -14.54
N GLN A 17 5.79 -6.20 -15.15
CA GLN A 17 4.99 -7.41 -15.35
C GLN A 17 4.83 -8.16 -14.02
N LYS A 18 5.92 -8.36 -13.29
CA LYS A 18 5.89 -9.02 -11.96
C LYS A 18 5.16 -8.18 -10.93
N PHE A 19 5.47 -6.89 -10.86
CA PHE A 19 4.84 -5.98 -9.92
C PHE A 19 3.33 -5.88 -10.15
N SER A 20 2.89 -5.78 -11.40
CA SER A 20 1.46 -5.79 -11.72
C SER A 20 0.79 -7.13 -11.36
N ALA A 21 1.44 -8.27 -11.62
CA ALA A 21 0.88 -9.58 -11.28
C ALA A 21 0.73 -9.75 -9.75
N GLU A 22 1.75 -9.31 -8.99
CA GLU A 22 1.73 -9.34 -7.53
C GLU A 22 0.62 -8.43 -6.95
N LEU A 23 0.46 -7.23 -7.50
CA LEU A 23 -0.57 -6.28 -7.06
C LEU A 23 -1.99 -6.69 -7.49
N HIS A 24 -2.15 -7.42 -8.60
CA HIS A 24 -3.47 -7.87 -9.05
C HIS A 24 -4.16 -8.75 -7.99
N GLY A 25 -3.40 -9.60 -7.29
CA GLY A 25 -3.91 -10.41 -6.18
C GLY A 25 -4.41 -9.60 -4.98
N THR A 26 -3.96 -8.35 -4.84
CA THR A 26 -4.33 -7.46 -3.72
C THR A 26 -5.79 -6.99 -3.81
N HIS A 27 -6.37 -6.88 -5.01
CA HIS A 27 -7.81 -6.62 -5.18
C HIS A 27 -8.65 -7.62 -4.38
N ASN A 28 -8.26 -8.89 -4.42
CA ASN A 28 -9.00 -9.98 -3.78
C ASN A 28 -8.64 -10.14 -2.30
N TRP A 29 -7.63 -9.42 -1.82
CA TRP A 29 -7.23 -9.45 -0.42
C TRP A 29 -8.17 -8.56 0.40
N ARG A 30 -9.18 -9.20 0.99
CA ARG A 30 -10.19 -8.56 1.84
C ARG A 30 -10.52 -9.47 3.02
N PRO A 31 -9.68 -9.49 4.08
CA PRO A 31 -9.86 -10.40 5.20
C PRO A 31 -11.18 -10.14 5.94
N ASP A 32 -11.70 -8.92 5.87
CA ASP A 32 -13.02 -8.53 6.38
C ASP A 32 -13.60 -7.35 5.57
N ALA A 33 -14.84 -6.96 5.84
CA ALA A 33 -15.52 -5.89 5.11
C ALA A 33 -14.91 -4.48 5.30
N THR A 34 -14.07 -4.29 6.30
CA THR A 34 -13.47 -3.01 6.71
C THR A 34 -11.98 -2.89 6.40
N THR A 35 -11.37 -3.98 5.92
CA THR A 35 -9.94 -4.06 5.61
C THR A 35 -9.71 -4.14 4.11
N SER A 36 -8.89 -3.24 3.55
CA SER A 36 -8.59 -3.18 2.11
C SER A 36 -7.33 -2.39 1.84
N ILE A 37 -6.54 -2.79 0.85
CA ILE A 37 -5.43 -1.96 0.36
C ILE A 37 -5.98 -1.03 -0.73
N THR A 38 -5.74 0.27 -0.59
CA THR A 38 -6.36 1.28 -1.46
C THR A 38 -5.43 1.76 -2.55
N THR A 39 -4.13 1.87 -2.27
CA THR A 39 -3.15 2.41 -3.22
C THR A 39 -1.76 1.91 -2.89
N VAL A 40 -0.97 1.58 -3.91
CA VAL A 40 0.47 1.37 -3.80
C VAL A 40 1.14 2.25 -4.83
N MET A 41 2.07 3.09 -4.39
CA MET A 41 2.90 3.93 -5.27
C MET A 41 4.33 3.43 -5.21
N ALA A 42 4.90 3.11 -6.38
CA ALA A 42 6.32 2.85 -6.51
C ALA A 42 7.06 4.13 -6.88
N LEU A 43 8.06 4.48 -6.09
CA LEU A 43 8.90 5.66 -6.29
C LEU A 43 10.14 5.24 -7.10
N ALA A 44 10.69 6.19 -7.85
CA ALA A 44 11.84 5.94 -8.73
C ALA A 44 13.12 5.48 -8.00
N ASP A 45 13.20 5.69 -6.69
CA ASP A 45 14.31 5.26 -5.83
C ASP A 45 14.09 3.87 -5.20
N GLY A 46 13.04 3.15 -5.61
CA GLY A 46 12.69 1.82 -5.13
C GLY A 46 11.93 1.79 -3.81
N ARG A 47 11.61 2.95 -3.24
CA ARG A 47 10.67 3.02 -2.13
C ARG A 47 9.24 2.84 -2.61
N LEU A 48 8.41 2.29 -1.73
CA LEU A 48 6.99 2.14 -1.91
C LEU A 48 6.23 2.92 -0.84
N LEU A 49 5.09 3.47 -1.23
CA LEU A 49 4.07 3.98 -0.33
C LEU A 49 2.81 3.13 -0.51
N ALA A 50 2.44 2.36 0.53
CA ALA A 50 1.21 1.58 0.53
C ALA A 50 0.18 2.20 1.46
N GLU A 51 -1.02 2.49 0.95
CA GLU A 51 -2.18 2.96 1.71
C GLU A 51 -3.17 1.81 1.91
N GLY A 52 -3.69 1.68 3.13
CA GLY A 52 -4.73 0.71 3.44
C GLY A 52 -5.77 1.22 4.43
N HIS A 53 -6.94 0.60 4.40
CA HIS A 53 -7.94 0.64 5.44
C HIS A 53 -7.80 -0.60 6.30
N ALA A 54 -7.79 -0.42 7.62
CA ALA A 54 -7.84 -1.51 8.58
C ALA A 54 -8.27 -0.95 9.94
N ILE A 55 -9.06 -1.70 10.73
CA ILE A 55 -9.45 -1.27 12.08
C ILE A 55 -8.23 -1.27 13.00
N LYS A 56 -7.41 -2.32 12.91
CA LYS A 56 -6.18 -2.49 13.66
C LYS A 56 -4.96 -2.39 12.74
N GLN A 57 -3.81 -2.02 13.28
CA GLN A 57 -2.59 -1.89 12.47
C GLN A 57 -2.11 -3.26 11.98
N GLU A 58 -2.32 -4.27 12.80
CA GLU A 58 -1.88 -5.66 12.64
C GLU A 58 -2.51 -6.32 11.39
N ASP A 59 -3.73 -5.93 11.03
CA ASP A 59 -4.40 -6.44 9.84
C ASP A 59 -3.67 -5.93 8.57
N PHE A 60 -3.26 -4.66 8.57
CA PHE A 60 -2.47 -4.06 7.49
C PHE A 60 -1.03 -4.61 7.46
N GLU A 61 -0.41 -4.82 8.62
CA GLU A 61 0.88 -5.50 8.74
C GLU A 61 0.86 -6.92 8.17
N THR A 62 -0.24 -7.64 8.36
CA THR A 62 -0.37 -9.00 7.84
C THR A 62 -0.24 -9.03 6.33
N TRP A 63 -0.88 -8.09 5.62
CA TRP A 63 -0.71 -7.96 4.18
C TRP A 63 0.73 -7.64 3.78
N LEU A 64 1.37 -6.68 4.45
CA LEU A 64 2.76 -6.31 4.17
C LEU A 64 3.73 -7.48 4.37
N ARG A 65 3.53 -8.29 5.43
CA ARG A 65 4.31 -9.50 5.68
C ARG A 65 4.10 -10.56 4.61
N GLN A 66 2.86 -10.74 4.13
CA GLN A 66 2.55 -11.69 3.04
C GLN A 66 3.24 -11.30 1.73
N LYS A 67 3.46 -10.01 1.49
CA LYS A 67 4.22 -9.51 0.34
C LYS A 67 5.73 -9.75 0.47
N GLY A 68 6.24 -9.94 1.67
CA GLY A 68 7.68 -10.10 1.91
C GLY A 68 8.48 -8.82 1.64
N TRP A 69 7.81 -7.67 1.59
CA TRP A 69 8.46 -6.38 1.39
C TRP A 69 9.18 -5.92 2.66
N THR A 70 10.22 -5.11 2.48
CA THR A 70 10.87 -4.47 3.64
C THR A 70 10.02 -3.28 4.05
N VAL A 71 9.57 -3.25 5.30
CA VAL A 71 8.77 -2.15 5.84
C VAL A 71 9.62 -1.31 6.78
N GLU A 72 9.75 -0.03 6.47
CA GLU A 72 10.50 0.94 7.27
C GLU A 72 9.61 1.57 8.34
N SER A 73 8.36 1.89 7.99
CA SER A 73 7.41 2.50 8.91
C SER A 73 5.97 2.20 8.53
N ILE A 74 5.10 2.21 9.54
CA ILE A 74 3.64 2.16 9.41
C ILE A 74 3.08 3.25 10.30
N THR A 75 2.18 4.07 9.78
CA THR A 75 1.66 5.24 10.51
C THR A 75 0.17 5.45 10.21
N PRO A 76 -0.65 5.80 11.21
CA PRO A 76 -2.04 6.16 10.97
C PRO A 76 -2.14 7.49 10.23
N ILE A 77 -2.91 7.53 9.15
CA ILE A 77 -3.20 8.77 8.43
C ILE A 77 -4.26 9.55 9.21
N LYS A 78 -3.87 10.72 9.71
CA LYS A 78 -4.77 11.60 10.49
C LYS A 78 -5.58 12.56 9.62
N HIS A 79 -4.97 13.08 8.56
CA HIS A 79 -5.60 14.00 7.61
C HIS A 79 -5.17 13.63 6.18
N LEU A 80 -6.08 13.78 5.23
CA LEU A 80 -5.78 13.65 3.81
C LEU A 80 -6.19 14.94 3.11
N ALA A 81 -5.22 15.63 2.54
CA ALA A 81 -5.43 16.84 1.75
C ALA A 81 -5.02 16.55 0.30
N LYS A 82 -5.95 16.70 -0.64
CA LYS A 82 -5.66 16.71 -2.07
C LYS A 82 -5.65 18.15 -2.54
N THR A 83 -4.49 18.69 -2.89
CA THR A 83 -4.36 20.07 -3.38
C THR A 83 -4.68 20.15 -4.87
N GLY A 84 -5.60 21.03 -5.27
CA GLY A 84 -5.76 21.53 -6.64
C GLY A 84 -5.89 20.52 -7.78
N SER A 85 -6.65 19.42 -7.58
CA SER A 85 -6.84 18.28 -8.50
C SER A 85 -6.71 18.60 -10.01
N ILE A 86 -5.50 18.43 -10.56
CA ILE A 86 -5.27 18.40 -12.01
C ILE A 86 -4.44 17.16 -12.31
N TRP A 87 -4.99 16.33 -13.19
CA TRP A 87 -4.34 15.16 -13.73
C TRP A 87 -3.78 15.48 -15.11
N LYS A 88 -2.50 15.24 -15.32
CA LYS A 88 -2.01 14.57 -16.51
C LYS A 88 -0.63 13.99 -16.24
N VAL A 89 -0.58 12.67 -16.09
CA VAL A 89 0.53 11.81 -16.53
C VAL A 89 -0.09 10.48 -16.94
#